data_AF-A0AAV2BCX0-F1
#
_entry.id   AF-A0AAV2BCX0-F1
#
_cell.length_a   1.000
_cell.length_b   1.000
_cell.length_c   1.000
_cell.angle_alpha   90.00
_cell.angle_beta   90.00
_cell.angle_gamma   90.00
#
_symmetry.space_group_name_H-M   'P 1'
#
loop_
_entity.id
_entity.type
_entity.pdbx_description
1 polymer ?
#
loop_
_entity_poly.entity_id
_entity_poly.type
_entity_poly.pdbx_seq_one_letter_code
_entity_poly.pdbx_strand_id
1 'polypeptide(L)'
;MILDTGMISKFLPVDVRGINLYQCEFCDYCTARIADFKKHVVIHTGQRPYGCEECGKSYNQSSNLSRHIRLCHQYKHSLSSLSAEMLNSQLMLYMCSDCSYKTVRKNDYLRHKLVHSGERKYKCLVCGKRFGHSWVLKRHLLTVHPDVMVI
;
A
#
# COMPACT_ATOMS: atom_id res chain seq x y z
N MET A 1 -11.25 -29.51 -15.25
CA MET A 1 -11.64 -29.30 -13.85
C MET A 1 -11.70 -27.80 -13.57
N ILE A 2 -12.88 -27.24 -13.83
CA ILE A 2 -13.58 -26.13 -13.18
C ILE A 2 -12.71 -24.99 -12.60
N LEU A 3 -12.62 -23.88 -13.34
CA LEU A 3 -12.48 -22.53 -12.79
C LEU A 3 -13.78 -21.77 -13.08
N ASP A 4 -14.88 -22.22 -12.48
CA ASP A 4 -16.15 -21.50 -12.48
C ASP A 4 -16.09 -20.34 -11.49
N THR A 5 -15.89 -19.15 -12.03
CA THR A 5 -16.65 -17.92 -11.73
C THR A 5 -16.13 -16.84 -12.68
N GLY A 6 -16.97 -16.48 -13.65
CA GLY A 6 -16.62 -15.70 -14.84
C GLY A 6 -15.87 -14.40 -14.60
N MET A 7 -14.59 -14.38 -14.97
CA MET A 7 -13.85 -13.20 -15.42
C MET A 7 -13.06 -13.62 -16.65
N ILE A 8 -13.76 -13.59 -17.78
CA ILE A 8 -13.26 -14.03 -19.07
C ILE A 8 -12.36 -12.91 -19.59
N SER A 9 -11.14 -13.24 -20.00
CA SER A 9 -10.33 -12.36 -20.83
C SER A 9 -11.11 -12.09 -22.13
N LYS A 10 -11.77 -10.94 -22.25
CA LYS A 10 -12.46 -10.56 -23.49
C LYS A 10 -11.69 -9.47 -24.21
N PHE A 11 -11.21 -9.86 -25.39
CA PHE A 11 -10.31 -9.15 -26.30
C PHE A 11 -8.90 -9.00 -25.72
N LEU A 12 -7.92 -9.63 -26.37
CA LEU A 12 -6.50 -9.44 -26.05
C LEU A 12 -6.04 -8.17 -26.79
N PRO A 13 -5.97 -6.98 -26.16
CA PRO A 13 -5.25 -5.88 -26.78
C PRO A 13 -3.80 -6.32 -26.92
N VAL A 14 -3.33 -6.26 -28.17
CA VAL A 14 -1.94 -6.52 -28.51
C VAL A 14 -1.17 -5.25 -28.18
N ASP A 15 -0.13 -5.33 -27.36
CA ASP A 15 0.72 -4.18 -27.08
C ASP A 15 1.54 -3.78 -28.31
N VAL A 16 2.24 -2.64 -28.24
CA VAL A 16 3.09 -2.14 -29.35
C VAL A 16 4.21 -3.10 -29.79
N ARG A 17 4.43 -4.20 -29.05
CA ARG A 17 5.42 -5.25 -29.31
C ARG A 17 4.79 -6.56 -29.81
N GLY A 18 3.48 -6.60 -30.06
CA GLY A 18 2.82 -7.82 -30.50
C GLY A 18 2.41 -8.77 -29.37
N ILE A 19 2.48 -8.35 -28.11
CA ILE A 19 2.21 -9.22 -26.96
C ILE A 19 0.74 -9.11 -26.55
N ASN A 20 0.09 -10.26 -26.43
CA ASN A 20 -1.26 -10.37 -25.88
C ASN A 20 -1.28 -9.98 -24.40
N LEU A 21 -2.12 -9.00 -24.05
CA LEU A 21 -2.31 -8.56 -22.67
C LEU A 21 -3.61 -9.13 -22.06
N TYR A 22 -3.59 -9.33 -20.75
CA TYR A 22 -4.75 -9.56 -19.91
C TYR A 22 -5.33 -8.21 -19.50
N GLN A 23 -6.58 -7.94 -19.90
CA GLN A 23 -7.33 -6.73 -19.55
C GLN A 23 -8.36 -7.02 -18.45
N CYS A 24 -8.51 -6.11 -17.50
CA CYS A 24 -9.55 -6.17 -16.48
C CYS A 24 -10.88 -5.69 -17.03
N GLU A 25 -11.97 -6.37 -16.70
CA GLU A 25 -13.32 -5.97 -17.14
C GLU A 25 -13.91 -4.83 -16.28
N PHE A 26 -13.32 -4.57 -15.10
CA PHE A 26 -13.83 -3.59 -14.13
C PHE A 26 -13.04 -2.28 -14.10
N CYS A 27 -11.92 -2.19 -14.83
CA CYS A 27 -11.10 -0.98 -14.96
C CYS A 27 -10.13 -1.09 -16.14
N ASP A 28 -9.44 -0.01 -16.47
CA ASP A 28 -8.51 0.04 -17.62
C ASP A 28 -7.17 -0.68 -17.40
N TYR A 29 -7.06 -1.50 -16.35
CA TYR A 29 -5.82 -2.21 -16.04
C TYR A 29 -5.54 -3.32 -17.05
N CYS A 30 -4.33 -3.30 -17.63
CA CYS A 30 -3.83 -4.32 -18.54
C CYS A 30 -2.44 -4.82 -18.12
N THR A 31 -2.15 -6.11 -18.32
CA THR A 31 -0.81 -6.68 -18.05
C THR A 31 -0.51 -7.88 -18.93
N ALA A 32 0.76 -8.08 -19.30
CA ALA A 32 1.18 -9.26 -20.06
C ALA A 32 1.23 -10.54 -19.21
N ARG A 33 1.27 -10.41 -17.87
CA ARG A 33 1.46 -11.55 -16.96
C ARG A 33 0.18 -11.91 -16.25
N ILE A 34 -0.27 -13.16 -16.44
CA ILE A 34 -1.45 -13.70 -15.74
C ILE A 34 -1.31 -13.65 -14.22
N ALA A 35 -0.10 -13.80 -13.67
CA ALA A 35 0.15 -13.71 -12.24
C ALA A 35 -0.15 -12.32 -11.69
N ASP A 36 0.15 -11.27 -12.46
CA ASP A 36 -0.12 -9.89 -12.06
C ASP A 36 -1.61 -9.56 -12.28
N PHE A 37 -2.23 -10.11 -13.32
CA PHE A 37 -3.67 -10.04 -13.53
C PHE A 37 -4.46 -10.65 -12.36
N LYS A 38 -4.08 -11.85 -11.91
CA LYS A 38 -4.69 -12.51 -10.73
C LYS A 38 -4.52 -11.68 -9.45
N LYS A 39 -3.35 -11.08 -9.23
CA LYS A 39 -3.12 -10.15 -8.08
C LYS A 39 -3.91 -8.85 -8.19
N HIS A 40 -4.25 -8.42 -9.40
CA HIS A 40 -5.07 -7.24 -9.63
C HIS A 40 -6.55 -7.55 -9.33
N VAL A 41 -7.07 -8.68 -9.82
CA VAL A 41 -8.47 -9.08 -9.64
C VAL A 41 -8.90 -9.17 -8.18
N VAL A 42 -7.99 -9.56 -7.26
CA VAL A 42 -8.29 -9.60 -5.81
C VAL A 42 -8.62 -8.23 -5.20
N ILE A 43 -8.32 -7.12 -5.90
CA ILE A 43 -8.73 -5.77 -5.49
C ILE A 43 -10.23 -5.58 -5.69
N HIS A 44 -10.80 -6.14 -6.76
CA HIS A 44 -12.23 -6.06 -7.06
C HIS A 44 -13.04 -7.06 -6.23
N THR A 45 -12.52 -8.27 -6.02
CA THR A 45 -13.24 -9.31 -5.26
C THR A 45 -13.09 -9.16 -3.74
N GLY A 46 -12.16 -8.32 -3.27
CA GLY A 46 -11.86 -8.13 -1.86
C GLY A 46 -11.26 -9.36 -1.17
N GLN A 47 -10.95 -10.42 -1.93
CA GLN A 47 -10.43 -11.66 -1.38
C GLN A 47 -9.06 -11.46 -0.73
N ARG A 48 -8.88 -12.11 0.42
CA ARG A 48 -7.64 -12.10 1.20
C ARG A 48 -7.15 -13.53 1.42
N PRO A 49 -6.64 -14.20 0.38
CA PRO A 49 -6.32 -15.62 0.42
C PRO A 49 -5.10 -15.94 1.32
N TYR A 50 -4.33 -14.94 1.74
CA TYR A 50 -3.11 -15.16 2.52
C TYR A 50 -3.37 -14.85 4.00
N GLY A 51 -3.77 -15.86 4.78
CA GLY A 51 -4.00 -15.76 6.22
C GLY A 51 -2.73 -15.97 7.05
N CYS A 52 -2.61 -15.25 8.17
CA CYS A 52 -1.64 -15.54 9.21
C CYS A 52 -2.27 -16.49 10.23
N GLU A 53 -1.69 -17.67 10.39
CA GLU A 53 -2.19 -18.70 11.32
C GLU A 53 -2.06 -18.27 12.79
N GLU A 54 -1.06 -17.44 13.12
CA GLU A 54 -0.80 -17.03 14.50
C GLU A 54 -1.75 -15.93 15.02
N CYS A 55 -2.27 -15.04 14.16
CA CYS A 55 -3.15 -13.96 14.60
C CYS A 55 -4.44 -13.81 13.80
N GLY A 56 -4.70 -14.71 12.85
CA GLY A 56 -5.90 -14.71 12.02
C GLY A 56 -6.01 -13.54 11.03
N LYS A 57 -4.97 -12.69 10.89
CA LYS A 57 -5.00 -11.58 9.93
C LYS A 57 -4.78 -12.07 8.51
N SER A 58 -5.65 -11.65 7.58
CA SER A 58 -5.56 -12.03 6.17
C SER A 58 -5.15 -10.88 5.26
N TYR A 59 -4.42 -11.22 4.20
CA TYR A 59 -3.83 -10.31 3.23
C TYR A 59 -4.18 -10.72 1.80
N ASN A 60 -4.17 -9.75 0.90
CA ASN A 60 -4.44 -9.96 -0.53
C ASN A 60 -3.19 -10.38 -1.34
N GLN A 61 -2.00 -10.31 -0.75
CA GLN A 61 -0.74 -10.69 -1.40
C GLN A 61 0.17 -11.46 -0.43
N SER A 62 0.89 -12.45 -0.95
CA SER A 62 1.83 -13.26 -0.18
C SER A 62 2.96 -12.42 0.43
N SER A 63 3.51 -11.46 -0.33
CA SER A 63 4.56 -10.55 0.16
C SER A 63 4.11 -9.72 1.38
N ASN A 64 2.82 -9.37 1.45
CA ASN A 64 2.23 -8.67 2.59
C ASN A 64 2.15 -9.57 3.82
N LEU A 65 1.73 -10.83 3.65
CA LEU A 65 1.74 -11.83 4.70
C LEU A 65 3.17 -12.14 5.18
N SER A 66 4.11 -12.41 4.26
CA SER A 66 5.51 -12.71 4.62
C SER A 66 6.17 -11.56 5.39
N ARG A 67 5.89 -10.31 5.00
CA ARG A 67 6.33 -9.13 5.75
C ARG A 67 5.69 -9.07 7.13
N HIS A 68 4.40 -9.36 7.23
CA HIS A 68 3.70 -9.40 8.50
C HIS A 68 4.27 -10.48 9.43
N ILE A 69 4.46 -11.71 8.95
CA ILE A 69 5.03 -12.82 9.73
C ILE A 69 6.45 -12.44 10.21
N ARG A 70 7.31 -11.99 9.30
CA ARG A 70 8.68 -11.59 9.63
C ARG A 70 8.73 -10.53 10.74
N LEU A 71 7.86 -9.52 10.68
CA LEU A 71 7.92 -8.39 11.61
C LEU A 71 7.10 -8.57 12.88
N CYS A 72 6.00 -9.32 12.84
CA CYS A 72 5.04 -9.42 13.94
C CYS A 72 5.19 -10.73 14.75
N HIS A 73 5.72 -11.78 14.13
CA HIS A 73 5.71 -13.14 14.68
C HIS A 73 7.11 -13.72 14.84
N GLN A 74 7.98 -13.55 13.84
CA GLN A 74 9.35 -14.08 13.87
C GLN A 74 10.22 -13.52 15.01
N TYR A 75 9.92 -12.31 15.53
CA TYR A 75 10.66 -11.71 16.65
C TYR A 75 10.12 -12.06 18.05
N LYS A 76 8.98 -12.76 18.17
CA LYS A 76 8.42 -13.11 19.49
C LYS A 76 9.16 -14.25 20.19
N HIS A 77 9.90 -15.09 19.45
CA HIS A 77 10.56 -16.27 20.01
C HIS A 77 11.98 -16.03 20.57
N SER A 78 12.51 -14.80 20.55
CA SER A 78 13.91 -14.54 20.93
C SER A 78 14.11 -13.44 21.99
N LEU A 79 13.04 -12.92 22.63
CA LEU A 79 13.10 -11.74 23.52
C LEU A 79 12.82 -12.02 25.01
N SER A 80 12.92 -13.26 25.48
CA SER A 80 12.78 -13.57 26.91
C SER A 80 14.00 -13.22 27.77
N SER A 81 15.04 -12.55 27.22
CA SER A 81 16.31 -12.35 27.94
C SER A 81 17.04 -11.01 27.71
N LEU A 82 16.44 -10.00 27.07
CA LEU A 82 17.15 -8.75 26.78
C LEU A 82 16.48 -7.52 27.43
N SER A 83 17.31 -6.72 28.12
CA SER A 83 16.96 -5.47 28.80
C SER A 83 16.32 -4.45 27.84
N ALA A 84 15.40 -3.64 28.37
CA ALA A 84 14.59 -2.63 27.68
C ALA A 84 15.41 -1.61 26.86
N GLU A 85 16.70 -1.45 27.14
CA GLU A 85 17.61 -0.53 26.44
C GLU A 85 18.05 -1.06 25.06
N MET A 86 18.15 -2.38 24.87
CA MET A 86 18.53 -2.98 23.57
C MET A 86 17.36 -3.03 22.56
N LEU A 87 16.14 -2.83 23.05
CA LEU A 87 14.90 -3.00 22.30
C LEU A 87 14.70 -1.95 21.18
N ASN A 88 15.37 -0.79 21.26
CA ASN A 88 15.28 0.26 20.25
C ASN A 88 15.97 -0.07 18.92
N SER A 89 16.95 -0.98 18.91
CA SER A 89 17.60 -1.44 17.66
C SER A 89 16.98 -2.72 17.10
N GLN A 90 16.26 -3.49 17.94
CA GLN A 90 15.75 -4.82 17.59
C GLN A 90 14.27 -4.84 17.14
N LEU A 91 13.49 -3.81 17.44
CA LEU A 91 12.07 -3.75 17.05
C LEU A 91 11.80 -3.30 15.60
N MET A 92 12.82 -2.83 14.86
CA MET A 92 12.65 -2.19 13.53
C MET A 92 11.50 -1.16 13.52
N LEU A 93 11.23 -0.54 14.67
CA LEU A 93 10.21 0.48 14.86
C LEU A 93 10.87 1.85 14.77
N TYR A 94 10.31 2.70 13.93
CA TYR A 94 10.62 4.10 13.88
C TYR A 94 9.78 4.84 14.92
N MET A 95 10.43 5.39 15.94
CA MET A 95 9.80 6.19 16.99
C MET A 95 10.03 7.68 16.75
N CYS A 96 9.00 8.49 16.98
CA CYS A 96 9.14 9.95 17.03
C CYS A 96 9.82 10.38 18.33
N SER A 97 10.73 11.34 18.23
CA SER A 97 11.38 11.97 19.39
C SER A 97 10.47 13.00 20.05
N ASP A 98 9.57 13.61 19.28
CA ASP A 98 8.80 14.79 19.69
C ASP A 98 7.39 14.40 20.20
N CYS A 99 7.00 13.13 20.05
CA CYS A 99 5.77 12.58 20.61
C CYS A 99 5.82 11.04 20.70
N SER A 100 4.81 10.43 21.31
CA SER A 100 4.73 8.97 21.51
C SER A 100 4.39 8.16 20.24
N TYR A 101 4.45 8.75 19.05
CA TYR A 101 4.16 8.07 17.78
C TYR A 101 5.22 7.03 17.42
N LYS A 102 4.80 5.83 17.03
CA LYS A 102 5.67 4.72 16.63
C LYS A 102 5.12 4.04 15.38
N THR A 103 5.99 3.63 14.46
CA THR A 103 5.58 2.90 13.24
C THR A 103 6.67 1.95 12.76
N VAL A 104 6.26 0.83 12.15
CA VAL A 104 7.17 -0.15 11.54
C VAL A 104 7.68 0.28 10.15
N ARG A 105 7.12 1.34 9.55
CA ARG A 105 7.49 1.75 8.18
C ARG A 105 8.20 3.09 8.18
N LYS A 106 9.38 3.13 7.54
CA LYS A 106 10.18 4.35 7.37
C LYS A 106 9.39 5.50 6.74
N ASN A 107 8.59 5.21 5.72
CA ASN A 107 7.79 6.23 5.03
C ASN A 107 6.68 6.81 5.92
N ASP A 108 6.07 5.98 6.78
CA ASP A 108 5.05 6.44 7.73
C ASP A 108 5.70 7.36 8.79
N TYR A 109 6.93 7.04 9.21
CA TYR A 109 7.71 7.86 10.13
C TYR A 109 8.17 9.19 9.53
N LEU A 110 8.77 9.16 8.33
CA LEU A 110 9.17 10.37 7.62
C LEU A 110 7.97 11.27 7.32
N ARG A 111 6.81 10.69 7.02
CA ARG A 111 5.54 11.43 6.87
C ARG A 111 5.09 12.05 8.19
N HIS A 112 5.19 11.31 9.30
CA HIS A 112 4.82 11.80 10.62
C HIS A 112 5.71 12.97 11.08
N LYS A 113 7.02 12.96 10.78
CA LYS A 113 7.92 14.10 11.09
C LYS A 113 7.46 15.44 10.49
N LEU A 114 6.65 15.42 9.42
CA LEU A 114 6.08 16.62 8.82
C LEU A 114 5.05 17.32 9.73
N VAL A 115 4.49 16.59 10.71
CA VAL A 115 3.54 17.15 11.68
C VAL A 115 4.24 18.12 12.63
N HIS A 116 5.45 17.78 13.09
CA HIS A 116 6.22 18.60 14.03
C HIS A 116 6.96 19.74 13.32
N SER A 117 7.56 19.47 12.17
CA SER A 117 8.29 20.49 11.39
C SER A 117 7.36 21.51 10.70
N GLY A 118 6.06 21.23 10.59
CA GLY A 118 5.11 22.08 9.87
C GLY A 118 5.41 22.22 8.37
N GLU A 119 6.34 21.43 7.83
CA GLU A 119 6.77 21.48 6.44
C GLU A 119 5.61 21.09 5.50
N ARG A 120 5.00 22.10 4.87
CA ARG A 120 3.96 21.90 3.86
C ARG A 120 4.57 21.88 2.47
N LYS A 121 5.12 20.71 2.08
CA LYS A 121 5.82 20.51 0.79
C LYS A 121 4.90 20.64 -0.43
N TYR A 122 3.62 20.33 -0.29
CA TYR A 122 2.69 20.26 -1.41
C TYR A 122 1.93 21.57 -1.53
N LYS A 123 2.08 22.30 -2.65
CA LYS A 123 1.42 23.58 -2.91
C LYS A 123 0.35 23.41 -4.00
N CYS A 124 -0.84 23.92 -3.76
CA CYS A 124 -1.85 24.09 -4.80
C CYS A 124 -1.39 25.18 -5.76
N LEU A 125 -1.29 24.86 -7.05
CA LEU A 125 -0.85 25.81 -8.07
C LEU A 125 -1.94 26.81 -8.47
N VAL A 126 -3.22 26.50 -8.18
CA VAL A 126 -4.35 27.39 -8.47
C VAL A 126 -4.51 28.46 -7.39
N CYS A 127 -4.64 28.06 -6.12
CA CYS A 127 -4.92 29.00 -5.02
C CYS A 127 -3.72 29.23 -4.07
N GLY A 128 -2.56 28.62 -4.32
CA GLY A 128 -1.36 28.81 -3.52
C GLY A 128 -1.35 28.12 -2.15
N LYS A 129 -2.48 27.52 -1.69
CA LYS A 129 -2.57 26.83 -0.40
C LYS A 129 -1.55 25.69 -0.29
N ARG A 130 -0.94 25.54 0.89
CA ARG A 130 0.08 24.52 1.16
C ARG A 130 -0.46 23.41 2.05
N PHE A 131 -0.01 22.18 1.82
CA PHE A 131 -0.43 20.96 2.49
C PHE A 131 0.79 20.13 2.92
N GLY A 132 0.68 19.47 4.06
CA GLY A 132 1.71 18.55 4.55
C GLY A 132 1.75 17.22 3.79
N HIS A 133 0.68 16.88 3.07
CA HIS A 133 0.55 15.61 2.36
C HIS A 133 -0.03 15.75 0.95
N SER A 134 0.46 14.93 0.02
CA SER A 134 0.01 14.91 -1.38
C SER A 134 -1.46 14.50 -1.53
N TRP A 135 -1.93 13.51 -0.76
CA TRP A 135 -3.32 13.06 -0.81
C TRP A 135 -4.30 14.13 -0.30
N VAL A 136 -3.87 14.97 0.66
CA VAL A 136 -4.68 16.11 1.14
C VAL A 136 -4.75 17.19 0.06
N LEU A 137 -3.64 17.47 -0.65
CA LEU A 137 -3.66 18.34 -1.82
C LEU A 137 -4.55 17.76 -2.94
N LYS A 138 -4.46 16.46 -3.23
CA LYS A 138 -5.33 15.80 -4.22
C LYS A 138 -6.81 15.93 -3.84
N ARG A 139 -7.16 15.67 -2.58
CA ARG A 139 -8.53 15.88 -2.09
C ARG A 139 -8.96 17.34 -2.23
N HIS A 140 -8.09 18.28 -1.85
CA HIS A 140 -8.35 19.72 -2.04
C HIS A 140 -8.62 20.07 -3.50
N LEU A 141 -7.81 19.55 -4.42
CA LEU A 141 -8.00 19.76 -5.86
C LEU A 141 -9.34 19.16 -6.31
N LEU A 142 -9.67 17.93 -5.92
CA LEU A 142 -10.95 17.31 -6.27
C LEU A 142 -12.18 18.07 -5.74
N THR A 143 -12.11 18.65 -4.53
CA THR A 143 -13.28 19.27 -3.90
C THR A 143 -13.39 20.78 -4.17
N VAL A 144 -12.26 21.49 -4.30
CA VAL A 144 -12.21 22.96 -4.41
C VAL A 144 -11.85 23.41 -5.83
N HIS A 145 -11.15 22.58 -6.59
CA HIS A 145 -10.76 22.88 -7.98
C HIS A 145 -11.04 21.67 -8.90
N PRO A 146 -12.29 21.16 -8.93
CA PRO A 146 -12.62 19.94 -9.66
C PRO A 146 -12.22 20.04 -11.14
N ASP A 147 -12.32 21.24 -11.73
CA ASP A 147 -12.01 21.52 -13.14
C ASP A 147 -10.53 21.28 -13.51
N VAL A 148 -9.63 21.19 -12.54
CA VAL A 148 -8.18 20.98 -12.74
C VAL A 148 -7.83 19.48 -12.86
N MET A 149 -8.74 18.59 -12.44
CA MET A 149 -8.54 17.13 -12.48
C MET A 149 -9.24 16.47 -13.68
N VAL A 150 -9.89 17.24 -14.57
CA VAL A 150 -10.71 16.76 -15.71
C VAL A 150 -9.97 16.91 -17.06
N ILE A 151 -8.65 16.81 -17.08
CA ILE A 151 -7.84 16.78 -18.32
C ILE A 151 -7.10 15.45 -18.41
#